data_AF-A0A924Z5E1-F1
#
_entry.id   AF-A0A924Z5E1-F1
#
_cell.length_a   1.000
_cell.length_b   1.000
_cell.length_c   1.000
_cell.angle_alpha   90.00
_cell.angle_beta   90.00
_cell.angle_gamma   90.00
#
_symmetry.space_group_name_H-M   'P 1'
#
loop_
_entity.id
_entity.type
_entity.pdbx_description
1 polymer ?
#
loop_
_entity_poly.entity_id
_entity_poly.type
_entity_poly.pdbx_seq_one_letter_code
_entity_poly.pdbx_strand_id
1 'polypeptide(L)' 'MTPNLPEMTNVELKRYLSEHRNDQDAFRAGLEVLMSRRNPANRQPYPFDLADPNEVEAIFRDKLSQSE' A
#
# COMPACT_ATOMS: atom_id res chain seq x y z
N MET A 1 11.62 23.04 -4.81
CA MET A 1 12.45 21.83 -4.83
C MET A 1 11.52 20.65 -4.71
N THR A 2 11.45 19.80 -5.73
CA THR A 2 10.72 18.54 -5.64
C THR A 2 11.45 17.62 -4.66
N PRO A 3 10.81 17.14 -3.58
CA PRO A 3 11.44 16.16 -2.71
C PRO A 3 11.80 14.90 -3.50
N ASN A 4 12.92 14.25 -3.19
CA ASN A 4 13.32 12.97 -3.78
C ASN A 4 12.46 11.83 -3.24
N LEU A 5 11.18 11.81 -3.61
CA LEU A 5 10.19 10.79 -3.23
C LEU A 5 10.67 9.35 -3.51
N PRO A 6 11.36 9.04 -4.63
CA PRO A 6 11.82 7.69 -4.90
C PRO A 6 12.83 7.13 -3.89
N GLU A 7 13.56 7.99 -3.18
CA GLU A 7 14.60 7.61 -2.22
C GLU A 7 14.06 7.46 -0.79
N MET A 8 12.89 8.02 -0.50
CA MET A 8 12.25 7.94 0.82
C MET A 8 11.85 6.50 1.17
N THR A 9 11.94 6.10 2.43
CA THR A 9 11.35 4.85 2.93
C THR A 9 9.82 4.89 2.90
N ASN A 10 9.16 3.74 3.07
CA ASN A 10 7.69 3.70 3.12
C ASN A 10 7.13 4.46 4.34
N VAL A 11 7.89 4.57 5.43
CA VAL A 11 7.49 5.34 6.62
C VAL A 11 7.54 6.83 6.32
N GLU A 12 8.61 7.28 5.66
CA GLU A 12 8.78 8.68 5.24
C GLU A 12 7.75 9.09 4.19
N LEU A 13 7.46 8.24 3.20
CA LEU A 13 6.39 8.50 2.23
C LEU A 13 5.02 8.61 2.88
N LYS A 14 4.69 7.74 3.86
CA LYS A 14 3.42 7.83 4.59
C LYS A 14 3.33 9.12 5.42
N ARG A 15 4.43 9.55 6.02
CA ARG A 15 4.51 10.84 6.74
C ARG A 15 4.32 12.01 5.78
N TYR A 16 5.04 12.02 4.66
CA TYR A 16 4.92 13.01 3.60
C TYR A 16 3.47 13.12 3.08
N LEU A 17 2.81 12.00 2.79
CA LEU A 17 1.40 11.99 2.41
C LEU A 17 0.47 12.58 3.48
N SER A 18 0.81 12.39 4.76
CA SER A 18 0.03 12.94 5.86
C SER A 18 0.24 14.44 6.05
N GLU A 19 1.43 14.95 5.74
CA GLU A 19 1.77 16.38 5.82
C GLU A 19 1.21 17.16 4.62
N HIS A 20 1.13 16.51 3.44
CA HIS A 20 0.69 17.12 2.19
C HIS A 20 -0.74 16.74 1.78
N ARG A 21 -1.64 16.42 2.73
CA ARG A 21 -3.01 15.95 2.44
C ARG A 21 -3.84 16.89 1.56
N ASN A 22 -3.62 18.19 1.67
CA ASN A 22 -4.38 19.22 0.94
C ASN A 22 -3.63 19.78 -0.28
N ASP A 23 -2.41 19.31 -0.53
CA ASP A 23 -1.63 19.65 -1.71
C ASP A 23 -1.80 18.52 -2.73
N GLN A 24 -2.68 18.74 -3.70
CA GLN A 24 -3.09 17.69 -4.65
C GLN A 24 -1.90 17.13 -5.44
N ASP A 25 -0.96 17.98 -5.84
CA ASP A 25 0.18 17.58 -6.66
C ASP A 25 1.21 16.82 -5.83
N ALA A 26 1.56 17.34 -4.65
CA ALA A 26 2.46 16.67 -3.71
C ALA A 26 1.90 15.32 -3.25
N PHE A 27 0.61 15.28 -2.89
CA PHE A 27 -0.07 14.07 -2.46
C PHE A 27 -0.08 13.01 -3.56
N ARG A 28 -0.45 13.40 -4.78
CA ARG A 28 -0.49 12.48 -5.92
C ARG A 28 0.89 11.90 -6.22
N ALA A 29 1.93 12.72 -6.27
CA ALA A 29 3.29 12.27 -6.53
C ALA A 29 3.78 11.28 -5.46
N GLY A 30 3.55 11.58 -4.18
CA GLY A 30 3.90 10.68 -3.08
C GLY A 30 3.14 9.34 -3.14
N LEU A 31 1.87 9.39 -3.55
CA LEU A 31 1.02 8.21 -3.64
C LEU A 31 1.43 7.29 -4.79
N GLU A 32 1.79 7.87 -5.94
CA GLU A 32 2.27 7.12 -7.10
C GLU A 32 3.53 6.31 -6.77
N VAL A 33 4.49 6.91 -6.06
CA VAL A 33 5.70 6.20 -5.60
C VAL A 33 5.37 5.09 -4.59
N LEU A 34 4.45 5.34 -3.67
CA LEU A 34 4.04 4.32 -2.69
C LEU A 34 3.36 3.12 -3.38
N MET A 35 2.53 3.38 -4.38
CA MET A 35 1.80 2.34 -5.13
C MET A 35 2.71 1.55 -6.07
N SER A 36 3.71 2.19 -6.69
CA SER A 36 4.65 1.51 -7.60
C SER A 36 5.52 0.48 -6.88
N ARG A 37 5.82 0.69 -5.60
CA ARG A 37 6.57 -0.23 -4.75
C ARG A 37 5.78 -1.45 -4.30
N ARG A 38 4.47 -1.46 -4.50
CA ARG A 38 3.60 -2.55 -4.05
C ARG A 38 3.87 -3.79 -4.90
N ASN A 39 4.47 -4.81 -4.30
CA ASN A 39 4.75 -6.08 -4.95
C ASN A 39 3.44 -6.68 -5.52
N PRO A 40 3.33 -6.88 -6.85
CA PRO A 40 2.14 -7.48 -7.46
C PRO A 40 1.88 -8.90 -6.98
N ALA A 41 2.92 -9.65 -6.59
CA ALA A 41 2.77 -11.00 -6.01
C ALA A 41 2.03 -11.00 -4.66
N ASN A 42 2.00 -9.87 -3.96
CA ASN A 42 1.29 -9.71 -2.67
C ASN A 42 -0.12 -9.14 -2.85
N ARG A 43 -0.61 -9.00 -4.09
CA ARG A 43 -2.00 -8.62 -4.34
C ARG A 43 -2.90 -9.83 -4.14
N GLN A 44 -3.77 -9.72 -3.15
CA GLN A 44 -4.86 -10.67 -2.98
C GLN A 44 -5.97 -10.34 -3.99
N PRO A 45 -6.68 -11.34 -4.53
CA PRO A 45 -7.83 -11.11 -5.40
C PRO A 45 -8.88 -10.27 -4.68
N TYR A 46 -9.74 -9.60 -5.44
CA TYR A 46 -10.90 -8.96 -4.85
C TYR A 46 -11.82 -10.04 -4.26
N PRO A 47 -12.34 -9.90 -3.02
CA PRO A 47 -13.05 -10.99 -2.33
C PRO A 47 -14.27 -11.55 -3.08
N PHE A 48 -14.93 -10.73 -3.90
CA PHE A 48 -16.08 -11.15 -4.70
C PHE A 48 -15.70 -11.87 -6.00
N ASP A 49 -14.42 -11.81 -6.39
CA ASP A 49 -13.86 -12.54 -7.53
C ASP A 49 -13.26 -13.89 -7.10
N LEU A 50 -13.28 -14.21 -5.80
CA LEU A 50 -12.81 -15.49 -5.27
C LEU A 50 -13.77 -16.62 -5.66
N ALA A 51 -13.22 -17.77 -6.00
CA ALA A 51 -13.99 -18.96 -6.33
C ALA A 51 -14.72 -19.53 -5.10
N ASP A 52 -14.09 -19.45 -3.93
CA ASP A 52 -14.69 -19.82 -2.64
C ASP A 52 -14.60 -18.62 -1.65
N PRO A 53 -15.73 -18.12 -1.13
CA PRO A 53 -15.77 -17.09 -0.11
C PRO A 53 -14.98 -17.43 1.17
N ASN A 54 -14.79 -18.71 1.49
CA ASN A 54 -14.04 -19.13 2.67
C ASN A 54 -12.52 -18.90 2.55
N GLU A 55 -12.00 -18.71 1.33
CA GLU A 55 -10.59 -18.37 1.11
C GLU A 55 -10.19 -17.05 1.78
N VAL A 56 -11.14 -16.13 1.95
CA VAL A 56 -10.94 -14.86 2.66
C VAL A 56 -10.47 -15.11 4.09
N GLU A 57 -11.11 -16.03 4.81
CA GLU A 57 -10.76 -16.36 6.20
C GLU A 57 -9.35 -16.96 6.29
N ALA A 58 -9.00 -17.85 5.35
CA ALA A 58 -7.67 -18.45 5.28
C ALA A 58 -6.58 -17.37 5.06
N ILE A 59 -6.81 -16.42 4.15
CA ILE A 59 -5.90 -15.29 3.90
C ILE A 59 -5.71 -14.43 5.16
N PHE A 60 -6.78 -14.19 5.93
CA PHE A 60 -6.68 -13.42 7.17
C PHE A 60 -5.90 -14.16 8.25
N ARG A 61 -6.14 -15.47 8.41
CA ARG A 61 -5.42 -16.31 9.39
C ARG A 61 -3.92 -16.39 9.07
N ASP A 62 -3.56 -16.59 7.80
CA ASP A 62 -2.17 -16.63 7.35
C ASP A 62 -1.44 -15.32 7.70
N LYS A 63 -2.01 -14.17 7.35
CA LYS A 63 -1.43 -12.85 7.67
C LYS A 63 -1.27 -12.59 9.17
N LEU A 64 -2.22 -13.07 9.97
CA LEU A 64 -2.16 -12.92 11.43
C LEU A 64 -0.98 -13.72 12.01
N SER A 65 -0.75 -14.93 11.49
CA SER A 65 0.37 -15.79 11.91
C SER A 65 1.76 -15.28 11.49
N GLN A 66 1.84 -14.52 10.39
CA GLN A 66 3.08 -13.87 9.93
C GLN A 66 3.46 -12.63 10.77
N SER A 67 2.59 -12.20 11.69
CA SER A 67 2.77 -11.00 12.51
C SER A 67 3.30 -11.27 13.92
N GLU A 68 3.63 -12.54 14.24
CA GLU A 68 4.33 -12.95 15.47
C GLU A 68 5.85 -13.14 15.25
#